data_AF-A0A9Q1E8R1-F1
#
_entry.id   AF-A0A9Q1E8R1-F1
#
_cell.length_a   1.000
_cell.length_b   1.000
_cell.length_c   1.000
_cell.angle_alpha   90.00
_cell.angle_beta   90.00
_cell.angle_gamma   90.00
#
_symmetry.space_group_name_H-M   'P 1'
#
loop_
_entity.id
_entity.type
_entity.pdbx_description
1 polymer ?
#
loop_
_entity_poly.entity_id
_entity_poly.type
_entity_poly.pdbx_seq_one_letter_code
_entity_poly.pdbx_strand_id
1 'polypeptide(L)'
;MLLVCQFQLVRLEELYYEANAFIQYELVQSVQEMEVLSLKEQAARLILMESQSECSLLHRALALHPAVADMLSLAGRCAVCSQAFLTTWLECVQFVNLKKDMKMRNSQSIPVRVLLCSYSCFNQSGHMYYGVASV
;
A
#
# COMPACT_ATOMS: atom_id res chain seq x y z
N MET A 1 25.27 25.77 -23.09
CA MET A 1 25.81 24.55 -22.47
C MET A 1 24.80 24.12 -21.40
N LEU A 2 23.91 23.18 -21.73
CA LEU A 2 22.89 22.70 -20.79
C LEU A 2 23.58 21.79 -19.77
N LEU A 3 23.58 22.20 -18.50
CA LEU A 3 24.06 21.36 -17.41
C LEU A 3 23.08 20.18 -17.28
N VAL A 4 23.54 18.97 -17.60
CA VAL A 4 22.82 17.74 -17.27
C VAL A 4 22.95 17.56 -15.76
N CYS A 5 22.06 18.17 -14.99
CA CYS A 5 21.99 17.97 -13.55
C CYS A 5 21.61 16.51 -13.29
N GLN A 6 22.54 15.73 -12.74
CA GLN A 6 22.25 14.38 -12.25
C GLN A 6 21.47 14.50 -10.93
N PHE A 7 20.16 14.80 -11.03
CA PHE A 7 19.24 14.90 -9.89
C PHE A 7 19.25 13.64 -9.01
N GLN A 8 19.62 12.49 -9.56
CA GLN A 8 19.79 11.22 -8.86
C GLN A 8 20.86 11.27 -7.76
N LEU A 9 21.82 12.18 -7.86
CA LEU A 9 22.91 12.36 -6.87
C LEU A 9 22.59 13.43 -5.83
N VAL A 10 21.54 14.22 -6.03
CA VAL A 10 21.15 15.28 -5.10
C VAL A 10 20.32 14.67 -3.98
N ARG A 11 20.82 14.77 -2.75
CA ARG A 11 20.09 14.31 -1.58
C ARG A 11 18.98 15.31 -1.25
N LEU A 12 17.74 14.83 -1.18
CA LEU A 12 16.61 15.60 -0.66
C LEU A 12 16.81 15.82 0.84
N GLU A 13 17.03 17.08 1.25
CA GLU A 13 17.21 17.45 2.66
C GLU A 13 15.94 18.03 3.31
N GLU A 14 15.04 18.59 2.48
CA GLU A 14 13.84 19.28 2.92
C GLU A 14 12.65 18.93 2.02
N LEU A 15 11.46 18.84 2.62
CA LEU A 15 10.19 18.67 1.93
C LEU A 15 9.27 19.82 2.33
N TYR A 16 8.82 20.57 1.32
CA TYR A 16 7.84 21.64 1.47
C TYR A 16 6.49 21.13 0.96
N TYR A 17 5.44 21.32 1.75
CA TYR A 17 4.07 20.99 1.37
C TYR A 17 3.11 22.01 1.98
N GLU A 18 1.97 22.22 1.33
CA GLU A 18 0.90 23.05 1.85
C GLU A 18 -0.03 22.20 2.70
N ALA A 19 -0.24 22.60 3.95
CA ALA A 19 -1.27 22.00 4.78
C ALA A 19 -2.64 22.44 4.26
N ASN A 20 -3.52 21.49 3.98
CA ASN A 20 -4.91 21.83 3.70
C ASN A 20 -5.63 22.15 5.02
N ALA A 21 -5.94 23.42 5.25
CA ALA A 21 -6.59 23.91 6.46
C ALA A 21 -8.02 23.35 6.67
N PHE A 22 -8.63 22.74 5.65
CA PHE A 22 -9.95 22.13 5.74
C PHE A 22 -9.93 20.67 6.17
N ILE A 23 -8.75 20.04 6.29
CA ILE A 23 -8.64 18.66 6.78
C ILE A 23 -8.83 18.65 8.30
N GLN A 24 -9.89 17.99 8.76
CA GLN A 24 -10.12 17.72 10.17
C GLN A 24 -9.31 16.48 10.61
N TYR A 25 -8.54 16.61 11.68
CA TYR A 25 -7.75 15.52 12.27
C TYR A 25 -8.52 14.82 13.37
N GLU A 26 -9.79 14.50 13.12
CA GLU A 26 -10.66 13.81 14.08
C GLU A 26 -10.67 12.31 13.79
N LEU A 27 -10.39 11.52 14.82
CA LEU A 27 -10.50 10.07 14.73
C LEU A 27 -11.96 9.69 14.93
N VAL A 28 -12.57 9.14 13.89
CA VAL A 28 -13.91 8.55 13.95
C VAL A 28 -13.77 7.05 14.02
N GLN A 29 -14.49 6.41 14.94
CA GLN A 29 -14.58 4.96 14.97
C GLN A 29 -15.42 4.49 13.79
N SER A 30 -14.84 3.66 12.91
CA SER A 30 -15.57 3.01 11.85
C SER A 30 -15.95 1.60 12.30
N VAL A 31 -17.27 1.33 12.37
CA VAL A 31 -17.79 -0.04 12.48
C VAL A 31 -18.01 -0.51 11.06
N GLN A 32 -17.07 -1.28 10.53
CA GLN A 32 -17.09 -1.76 9.15
C GLN A 32 -17.47 -3.23 9.14
N GLU A 33 -18.43 -3.59 8.27
CA GLU A 33 -18.84 -4.98 8.08
C GLU A 33 -17.73 -5.80 7.41
N MET A 34 -17.73 -7.11 7.68
CA MET A 34 -16.78 -8.01 7.06
C MET A 34 -17.05 -8.10 5.56
N GLU A 35 -16.12 -7.61 4.75
CA GLU A 35 -16.21 -7.70 3.30
C GLU A 35 -16.05 -9.16 2.84
N VAL A 36 -17.00 -9.64 2.05
CA VAL A 36 -16.92 -10.94 1.39
C VAL A 36 -16.08 -10.80 0.12
N LEU A 37 -14.91 -11.44 0.10
CA LEU A 37 -14.01 -11.40 -1.06
C LEU A 37 -14.65 -12.10 -2.27
N SER A 38 -14.55 -11.47 -3.43
CA SER A 38 -14.98 -12.10 -4.69
C SER A 38 -14.20 -13.38 -4.96
N LEU A 39 -14.79 -14.31 -5.74
CA LEU A 39 -14.09 -15.52 -6.19
C LEU A 39 -12.79 -15.17 -6.93
N LYS A 40 -12.80 -14.08 -7.71
CA LYS A 40 -11.63 -13.56 -8.42
C LYS A 40 -10.51 -13.19 -7.45
N GLU A 41 -10.83 -12.45 -6.39
CA GLU A 41 -9.86 -12.06 -5.35
C GLU A 41 -9.29 -13.29 -4.63
N GLN A 42 -10.16 -14.23 -4.24
CA GLN A 42 -9.73 -15.46 -3.57
C GLN A 42 -8.81 -16.31 -4.45
N ALA A 43 -9.18 -16.51 -5.73
CA ALA A 43 -8.36 -17.23 -6.69
C ALA A 43 -7.01 -16.52 -6.94
N ALA A 44 -7.02 -15.18 -7.08
CA ALA A 44 -5.80 -14.41 -7.27
C ALA A 44 -4.83 -14.56 -6.09
N ARG A 45 -5.34 -14.50 -4.84
CA ARG A 45 -4.51 -14.70 -3.64
C ARG A 45 -3.87 -16.08 -3.61
N LEU A 46 -4.63 -17.13 -3.94
CA LEU A 46 -4.12 -18.50 -4.00
C LEU A 46 -3.02 -18.64 -5.06
N ILE A 47 -3.28 -18.12 -6.27
CA ILE A 47 -2.29 -18.18 -7.36
C ILE A 47 -1.01 -17.44 -6.96
N LEU A 48 -1.12 -16.22 -6.43
CA LEU A 48 0.03 -15.41 -5.99
C LEU A 48 0.81 -16.03 -4.83
N MET A 49 0.13 -16.78 -3.96
CA MET A 49 0.77 -17.51 -2.86
C MET A 49 1.58 -18.70 -3.39
N GLU A 50 0.99 -19.51 -4.25
CA GLU A 50 1.62 -20.73 -4.77
C GLU A 50 2.66 -20.45 -5.89
N SER A 51 2.51 -19.34 -6.62
CA SER A 51 3.42 -18.95 -7.71
C SER A 51 4.69 -18.23 -7.24
N GLN A 52 4.95 -18.18 -5.93
CA GLN A 52 6.17 -17.55 -5.38
C GLN A 52 7.44 -18.32 -5.75
N SER A 53 7.33 -19.63 -5.99
CA SER A 53 8.42 -20.43 -6.53
C SER A 53 8.40 -20.39 -8.06
N GLU A 54 9.53 -19.99 -8.65
CA GLU A 54 9.76 -20.00 -10.10
C GLU A 54 9.65 -21.40 -10.73
N CYS A 55 9.77 -22.45 -9.92
CA CYS A 55 9.61 -23.84 -10.36
C CYS A 55 8.19 -24.40 -10.17
N SER A 56 7.27 -23.61 -9.60
CA SER A 56 5.89 -24.07 -9.40
C SER A 56 5.18 -24.32 -10.73
N LEU A 57 4.29 -25.32 -10.76
CA LEU A 57 3.43 -25.58 -11.93
C LEU A 57 2.58 -24.34 -12.27
N LEU A 58 2.16 -23.58 -11.25
CA LEU A 58 1.41 -22.35 -11.41
C LEU A 58 2.23 -21.24 -12.08
N HIS A 59 3.51 -21.07 -11.72
CA HIS A 59 4.38 -20.11 -12.39
C HIS A 59 4.51 -20.41 -13.89
N ARG A 60 4.69 -21.70 -14.25
CA ARG A 60 4.73 -22.13 -15.66
C ARG A 60 3.39 -21.95 -16.37
N ALA A 61 2.28 -22.23 -15.70
CA ALA A 61 0.95 -22.03 -16.25
C ALA A 61 0.65 -20.54 -16.50
N LEU A 62 1.10 -19.64 -15.61
CA LEU A 62 0.94 -18.19 -15.80
C LEU A 62 1.64 -17.69 -17.07
N ALA A 63 2.80 -18.26 -17.42
CA ALA A 63 3.49 -17.92 -18.68
C ALA A 63 2.65 -18.26 -19.93
N LEU A 64 1.73 -19.22 -19.84
CA LEU A 64 0.81 -19.59 -20.92
C LEU A 64 -0.47 -18.72 -20.95
N HIS A 65 -0.69 -17.90 -19.92
CA HIS A 65 -1.89 -17.09 -19.75
C HIS A 65 -1.52 -15.62 -19.47
N PRO A 66 -1.02 -14.87 -20.47
CA PRO A 66 -0.50 -13.52 -20.29
C PRO A 66 -1.53 -12.55 -19.71
N ALA A 67 -2.80 -12.64 -20.11
CA ALA A 67 -3.85 -11.79 -19.55
C ALA A 67 -4.05 -11.98 -18.03
N VAL A 68 -3.81 -13.20 -17.52
CA VAL A 68 -3.86 -13.48 -16.08
C VAL A 68 -2.60 -12.95 -15.41
N ALA A 69 -1.44 -13.14 -16.00
CA ALA A 69 -0.17 -12.60 -15.49
C ALA A 69 -0.21 -11.05 -15.40
N ASP A 70 -0.69 -10.38 -16.45
CA ASP A 70 -0.84 -8.92 -16.49
C ASP A 70 -1.77 -8.43 -15.38
N MET A 71 -2.90 -9.11 -15.18
CA MET A 71 -3.82 -8.80 -14.08
C MET A 71 -3.14 -8.95 -12.72
N LEU A 72 -2.47 -10.08 -12.48
CA LEU A 72 -1.80 -10.36 -11.21
C LEU A 72 -0.60 -9.45 -10.96
N SER A 73 -0.01 -8.84 -11.99
CA SER A 73 1.08 -7.86 -11.85
C SER A 73 0.67 -6.59 -11.09
N LEU A 74 -0.64 -6.29 -11.06
CA LEU A 74 -1.21 -5.16 -10.33
C LEU A 74 -1.43 -5.47 -8.84
N ALA A 75 -1.16 -6.70 -8.40
CA ALA A 75 -1.41 -7.11 -7.03
C ALA A 75 -0.54 -6.31 -6.03
N GLY A 76 -1.17 -5.85 -4.95
CA GLY A 76 -0.51 -5.21 -3.82
C GLY A 76 -0.09 -6.21 -2.75
N ARG A 77 0.67 -5.73 -1.76
CA ARG A 77 0.98 -6.47 -0.53
C ARG A 77 0.38 -5.76 0.67
N CYS A 78 -0.28 -6.53 1.53
CA CYS A 78 -0.85 -6.01 2.75
C CYS A 78 0.25 -5.64 3.75
N ALA A 79 0.22 -4.42 4.29
CA ALA A 79 1.22 -3.98 5.26
C ALA A 79 1.13 -4.70 6.62
N VAL A 80 0.02 -5.39 6.91
CA VAL A 80 -0.20 -6.11 8.16
C VAL A 80 0.16 -7.60 8.03
N CYS A 81 -0.48 -8.32 7.12
CA CYS A 81 -0.28 -9.78 6.99
C CYS A 81 0.77 -10.19 5.95
N SER A 82 1.35 -9.23 5.21
CA SER A 82 2.31 -9.45 4.10
C SER A 82 1.79 -10.28 2.91
N GLN A 83 0.52 -10.70 2.94
CA GLN A 83 -0.11 -11.44 1.85
C GLN A 83 -0.43 -10.53 0.67
N ALA A 84 -0.45 -11.12 -0.52
CA ALA A 84 -0.85 -10.41 -1.73
C ALA A 84 -2.38 -10.24 -1.79
N PHE A 85 -2.84 -9.21 -2.50
CA PHE A 85 -4.25 -8.97 -2.81
C PHE A 85 -4.36 -8.29 -4.18
N LEU A 86 -5.49 -8.44 -4.87
CA LEU A 86 -5.63 -7.94 -6.24
C LEU A 86 -6.48 -6.66 -6.34
N THR A 87 -7.75 -6.73 -5.95
CA THR A 87 -8.74 -5.67 -6.16
C THR A 87 -9.33 -5.13 -4.86
N THR A 88 -9.38 -5.93 -3.81
CA THR A 88 -9.94 -5.49 -2.52
C THR A 88 -8.83 -4.85 -1.69
N TRP A 89 -8.84 -3.53 -1.60
CA TRP A 89 -7.94 -2.79 -0.72
C TRP A 89 -8.65 -1.71 0.07
N LEU A 90 -8.20 -1.54 1.31
CA LEU A 90 -8.49 -0.38 2.12
C LEU A 90 -7.35 0.60 1.97
N GLU A 91 -7.69 1.79 1.48
CA GLU A 91 -6.74 2.90 1.47
C GLU A 91 -6.58 3.44 2.88
N CYS A 92 -5.41 3.18 3.44
CA CYS A 92 -5.01 3.65 4.75
C CYS A 92 -3.85 4.64 4.61
N VAL A 93 -3.59 5.35 5.69
CA VAL A 93 -2.40 6.19 5.84
C VAL A 93 -1.65 5.84 7.10
N GLN A 94 -0.33 5.94 7.04
CA GLN A 94 0.54 5.98 8.20
C GLN A 94 1.18 7.36 8.26
N PHE A 95 1.21 7.97 9.44
CA PHE A 95 1.95 9.21 9.64
C PHE A 95 3.42 8.90 9.88
N VAL A 96 4.28 9.38 8.98
CA VAL A 96 5.73 9.19 9.00
C VAL A 96 6.40 10.50 9.39
N ASN A 97 7.35 10.46 10.32
CA ASN A 97 8.08 11.64 10.76
C ASN A 97 9.26 11.90 9.81
N LEU A 98 9.24 13.04 9.11
CA LEU A 98 10.24 13.36 8.09
C LEU A 98 11.67 13.39 8.64
N LYS A 99 11.86 13.86 9.88
CA LYS A 99 13.19 13.92 10.50
C LYS A 99 13.69 12.55 10.93
N LYS A 100 12.85 11.79 11.63
CA LYS A 100 13.21 10.49 12.18
C LYS A 100 13.36 9.42 11.09
N ASP A 101 12.39 9.36 10.18
CA ASP A 101 12.23 8.24 9.25
C ASP A 101 12.87 8.52 7.88
N MET A 102 12.91 9.79 7.45
CA MET A 102 13.45 10.20 6.14
C MET A 102 14.76 11.03 6.25
N LYS A 103 15.28 11.27 7.46
CA LYS A 103 16.50 12.05 7.72
C LYS A 103 16.46 13.47 7.13
N MET A 104 15.28 14.07 7.09
CA MET A 104 15.08 15.46 6.64
C MET A 104 15.26 16.44 7.79
N ARG A 105 15.42 17.74 7.49
CA ARG A 105 15.55 18.78 8.53
C ARG A 105 14.22 19.06 9.25
N ASN A 106 13.09 18.95 8.54
CA ASN A 106 11.74 19.19 9.05
C ASN A 106 11.26 18.00 9.92
N SER A 107 10.72 18.28 11.11
CA SER A 107 10.20 17.27 12.04
C SER A 107 8.70 17.00 11.92
N GLN A 108 8.01 17.59 10.94
CA GLN A 108 6.60 17.34 10.69
C GLN A 108 6.33 15.88 10.29
N SER A 109 5.11 15.43 10.55
CA SER A 109 4.64 14.11 10.14
C SER A 109 3.72 14.24 8.94
N ILE A 110 3.93 13.40 7.93
CA ILE A 110 3.12 13.40 6.71
C ILE A 110 2.37 12.07 6.57
N PRO A 111 1.14 12.07 6.03
CA PRO A 111 0.44 10.84 5.70
C PRO A 111 1.11 10.17 4.50
N VAL A 112 1.53 8.92 4.67
CA VAL A 112 2.03 8.06 3.61
C VAL A 112 1.00 6.97 3.37
N ARG A 113 0.63 6.76 2.10
CA ARG A 113 -0.37 5.76 1.71
C ARG A 113 0.11 4.35 2.07
N VAL A 114 -0.79 3.58 2.65
CA VAL A 114 -0.63 2.17 3.02
C VAL A 114 -1.83 1.40 2.52
N LEU A 115 -1.61 0.20 1.99
CA LEU A 115 -2.69 -0.67 1.51
C LEU A 115 -2.86 -1.87 2.43
N LEU A 116 -4.10 -2.13 2.83
CA LEU A 116 -4.48 -3.31 3.60
C LEU A 116 -5.46 -4.17 2.79
N CYS A 117 -5.37 -5.48 2.94
CA CYS A 117 -6.15 -6.42 2.12
C CYS A 117 -7.55 -6.74 2.65
N SER A 118 -7.91 -6.25 3.84
CA SER A 118 -9.21 -6.50 4.47
C SER A 118 -9.42 -5.65 5.73
N TYR A 119 -10.69 -5.48 6.14
CA TYR A 119 -11.03 -4.94 7.45
C TYR A 119 -10.54 -5.81 8.61
N SER A 120 -10.42 -7.13 8.41
CA SER A 120 -9.83 -8.00 9.42
C SER A 120 -8.37 -7.66 9.70
N CYS A 121 -7.58 -7.27 8.68
CA CYS A 121 -6.23 -6.76 8.89
C CYS A 121 -6.22 -5.38 9.53
N PHE A 122 -7.14 -4.49 9.13
CA PHE A 122 -7.27 -3.15 9.70
C PHE A 122 -7.70 -3.15 11.17
N ASN A 123 -8.49 -4.13 11.60
CA ASN A 123 -8.97 -4.24 12.98
C ASN A 123 -7.95 -4.96 13.91
N GLN A 124 -6.80 -5.38 13.40
CA GLN A 124 -5.76 -5.98 14.24
C GLN A 124 -5.12 -4.91 15.13
N SER A 125 -4.97 -5.22 16.41
CA SER A 125 -4.25 -4.35 17.34
C SER A 125 -2.76 -4.31 17.03
N GLY A 126 -2.11 -3.17 17.26
CA GLY A 126 -0.63 -3.06 17.25
C GLY A 126 -0.05 -2.36 16.03
N HIS A 127 -0.88 -1.90 15.08
CA HIS A 127 -0.44 -1.05 13.98
C HIS A 127 -0.97 0.39 14.12
N MET A 128 -0.28 1.34 13.48
CA MET A 128 -0.65 2.78 13.47
C MET A 128 -1.14 3.21 12.08
N TYR A 129 -2.05 2.41 11.50
CA TYR A 129 -2.70 2.69 10.22
C TYR A 129 -4.08 3.28 10.45
N TYR A 130 -4.41 4.31 9.67
CA TYR A 130 -5.69 5.04 9.75
C TYR A 130 -6.40 4.95 8.41
N GLY A 131 -7.66 4.50 8.40
CA GLY A 131 -8.48 4.49 7.19
C GLY A 131 -8.88 5.90 6.78
N VAL A 132 -8.94 6.16 5.48
CA VAL A 132 -9.46 7.42 4.95
C VAL A 132 -10.98 7.33 4.87
N ALA A 133 -11.69 8.12 5.66
CA ALA A 133 -13.15 8.23 5.60
C ALA A 133 -13.54 9.40 4.68
N SER A 134 -14.40 9.14 3.70
CA SER A 134 -15.11 10.19 2.97
C SER A 134 -16.38 10.54 3.74
N VAL A 135 -16.47 11.77 4.24
CA VAL A 135 -17.69 12.34 4.84
C VAL A 135 -18.60 12.85 3.74
#